data_AF-D1PJH0-F1
#
_entry.id   AF-D1PJH0-F1
#
_cell.length_a   1.000
_cell.length_b   1.000
_cell.length_c   1.000
_cell.angle_alpha   90.00
_cell.angle_beta   90.00
_cell.angle_gamma   90.00
#
_symmetry.space_group_name_H-M   'P 1'
#
loop_
_entity.id
_entity.type
_entity.pdbx_description
1 polymer ?
#
loop_
_entity_poly.entity_id
_entity_poly.type
_entity_poly.pdbx_seq_one_letter_code
_entity_poly.pdbx_strand_id
1 'polypeptide(L)' 'MQKINLRELYPDVYKTDVFVDVAEEVLAAIQGQEQGDAAYERRKFRHKAHYSLNREDGIENDALNRPLTPEE' A
#
# COMPACT_ATOMS: atom_id res chain seq x y z
N MET A 1 16.92 20.98 -10.87
CA MET A 1 15.50 21.17 -11.18
C MET A 1 15.06 19.93 -11.96
N GLN A 2 14.19 19.11 -11.37
CA GLN A 2 13.60 17.94 -12.02
C GLN A 2 12.16 18.25 -12.41
N LYS A 3 11.74 17.76 -13.56
CA LYS A 3 10.36 17.88 -14.03
C LYS A 3 9.55 16.66 -13.56
N ILE A 4 8.50 16.87 -12.77
CA ILE A 4 7.62 15.81 -12.26
C ILE A 4 6.20 15.98 -12.80
N ASN A 5 5.46 14.88 -12.96
CA ASN A 5 4.05 14.91 -13.33
C ASN A 5 3.18 14.83 -12.07
N LEU A 6 2.37 15.87 -11.83
CA LEU A 6 1.48 15.91 -10.65
C LEU A 6 0.32 14.92 -10.73
N ARG A 7 -0.06 14.48 -11.93
CA ARG A 7 -1.10 13.45 -12.11
C ARG A 7 -0.70 12.11 -11.51
N GLU A 8 0.58 11.76 -11.58
CA GLU A 8 1.08 10.48 -11.06
C GLU A 8 1.06 10.48 -9.53
N LEU A 9 1.37 11.62 -8.91
CA LEU A 9 1.42 11.76 -7.46
C LEU A 9 0.04 11.97 -6.83
N TYR A 10 -0.83 12.75 -7.50
CA TYR A 10 -2.15 13.11 -6.99
C TYR A 10 -3.23 12.96 -8.08
N PRO A 11 -3.57 11.71 -8.47
CA PRO A 11 -4.50 11.44 -9.56
C PRO A 11 -5.93 11.93 -9.26
N ASP A 12 -6.30 12.02 -7.99
CA ASP A 12 -7.63 12.49 -7.56
C ASP A 12 -7.84 13.99 -7.83
N VAL A 13 -6.76 14.76 -7.77
CA VAL A 13 -6.78 16.23 -7.92
C VAL A 13 -6.45 16.62 -9.36
N TYR A 14 -5.44 16.02 -9.96
CA TYR A 14 -4.98 16.34 -11.32
C TYR A 14 -5.39 15.24 -12.29
N LYS A 15 -6.42 15.51 -13.10
CA LYS A 15 -6.94 14.55 -14.12
C LYS A 15 -6.15 14.57 -15.43
N THR A 16 -5.38 15.62 -15.66
CA THR A 16 -4.55 15.82 -16.86
C THR A 16 -3.08 15.86 -16.47
N ASP A 17 -2.20 15.55 -17.42
CA ASP A 17 -0.76 15.60 -17.18
C ASP A 17 -0.31 17.06 -16.96
N VAL A 18 0.21 17.33 -15.77
CA VAL A 18 0.69 18.66 -15.36
C VAL A 18 2.13 18.51 -14.90
N PHE A 19 3.04 19.08 -15.67
CA PHE A 19 4.46 19.01 -15.36
C PHE A 19 4.94 20.25 -14.62
N VAL A 20 5.62 20.04 -13.50
CA VAL A 20 6.20 21.11 -12.68
C VAL A 20 7.69 20.85 -12.47
N ASP A 21 8.48 21.91 -12.58
CA ASP A 21 9.90 21.87 -12.25
C ASP A 21 10.07 22.06 -10.74
N VAL A 22 10.62 21.04 -10.11
CA VAL A 22 10.77 20.93 -8.66
C VAL A 22 12.25 20.81 -8.30
N ALA A 23 12.61 21.31 -7.12
CA ALA A 23 13.97 21.20 -6.60
C ALA A 23 14.31 19.75 -6.24
N GLU A 24 15.59 19.40 -6.30
CA GLU A 24 16.05 18.04 -6.01
C GLU A 24 15.73 17.60 -4.58
N GLU A 25 15.80 18.52 -3.61
CA GLU A 25 15.45 18.28 -2.21
C GLU A 25 13.99 17.82 -2.03
N VAL A 26 13.07 18.42 -2.78
CA VAL A 26 11.64 18.07 -2.71
C VAL A 26 11.40 16.70 -3.34
N LEU A 27 12.10 16.38 -4.44
CA LEU A 27 12.02 15.07 -5.07
C LEU A 27 12.57 13.97 -4.14
N ALA A 28 13.69 14.24 -3.47
CA ALA A 28 14.28 13.32 -2.49
C ALA A 28 13.33 13.09 -1.30
N ALA A 29 12.62 14.12 -0.85
CA ALA A 29 11.62 13.99 0.22
C ALA A 29 10.46 13.08 -0.20
N ILE A 30 9.91 13.25 -1.41
CA ILE A 30 8.82 12.41 -1.94
C ILE A 30 9.26 10.95 -2.00
N GLN A 31 10.43 10.67 -2.59
CA GLN A 31 10.97 9.32 -2.68
C GLN A 31 11.25 8.70 -1.30
N GLY A 32 11.72 9.51 -0.34
CA GLY A 32 11.94 9.07 1.03
C GLY A 32 10.64 8.63 1.72
N GLN A 33 9.54 9.35 1.48
CA GLN A 33 8.22 8.94 1.98
C GLN A 33 7.74 7.63 1.36
N GLU A 34 7.80 7.49 0.04
CA GLU A 34 7.38 6.25 -0.66
C GLU A 34 8.16 5.02 -0.16
N GLN A 35 9.48 5.18 0.04
CA GLN A 35 10.31 4.11 0.59
C GLN A 35 9.94 3.77 2.04
N GLY A 36 9.61 4.77 2.85
CA GLY A 36 9.12 4.60 4.22
C GLY A 36 7.81 3.82 4.28
N ASP A 37 6.85 4.18 3.43
CA ASP A 37 5.55 3.51 3.34
C ASP A 37 5.71 2.07 2.86
N ALA A 38 6.54 1.83 1.85
CA ALA A 38 6.84 0.48 1.39
C ALA A 38 7.53 -0.38 2.47
N ALA A 39 8.42 0.22 3.27
CA ALA A 39 9.04 -0.48 4.40
C ALA A 39 8.03 -0.80 5.50
N TYR A 40 7.09 0.12 5.77
CA TYR A 40 6.01 -0.07 6.72
C TYR A 40 5.07 -1.21 6.30
N GLU A 41 4.58 -1.20 5.06
CA GLU A 41 3.72 -2.26 4.53
C GLU A 41 4.41 -3.64 4.55
N ARG A 42 5.70 -3.70 4.20
CA ARG A 42 6.49 -4.95 4.34
C ARG A 42 6.59 -5.43 5.79
N ARG A 43 6.77 -4.51 6.76
CA ARG A 43 6.80 -4.87 8.19
C ARG A 43 5.45 -5.39 8.64
N LYS A 44 4.36 -4.73 8.25
CA LYS A 44 2.98 -5.12 8.54
C LYS A 44 2.68 -6.50 7.97
N PHE A 45 2.99 -6.75 6.70
CA PHE A 45 2.82 -8.06 6.07
C PHE A 45 3.58 -9.16 6.81
N ARG A 46 4.86 -8.95 7.12
CA ARG A 46 5.65 -9.95 7.88
C ARG A 46 5.08 -10.20 9.28
N HIS A 47 4.69 -9.15 9.99
CA HIS A 47 4.10 -9.30 11.32
C HIS A 47 2.78 -10.06 11.26
N LYS A 48 1.93 -9.70 10.28
CA LYS A 48 0.65 -10.34 10.01
C LYS A 48 0.83 -11.83 9.64
N ALA A 49 1.82 -12.18 8.84
CA ALA A 49 2.12 -13.56 8.47
C ALA A 49 2.70 -14.43 9.62
N HIS A 50 3.52 -13.85 10.50
CA HIS A 50 4.21 -14.61 11.55
C HIS A 50 3.47 -14.66 12.88
N TYR A 51 2.71 -13.62 13.21
CA TYR A 51 2.11 -13.44 14.54
C TYR A 51 0.60 -13.29 14.52
N SER A 52 -0.04 -13.33 13.34
CA SER A 52 -1.48 -13.44 13.22
C SER A 52 -1.85 -14.66 12.38
N LEU A 53 -2.96 -15.32 12.72
CA LEU A 53 -3.57 -16.34 11.85
C LEU A 53 -4.11 -15.73 10.56
N ASN A 54 -4.26 -14.41 10.51
CA ASN A 54 -4.76 -13.68 9.38
C ASN A 54 -3.62 -13.35 8.42
N ARG A 55 -3.20 -14.27 7.56
CA ARG A 55 -2.19 -13.94 6.54
C ARG A 55 -2.79 -13.21 5.33
N GLU A 56 -4.12 -13.05 5.29
CA GLU A 56 -4.96 -12.72 4.12
C GLU A 56 -5.04 -13.84 3.06
N ASP A 57 -4.35 -14.95 3.29
CA ASP A 57 -4.39 -16.16 2.46
C ASP A 57 -5.64 -17.02 2.70
N GLY A 58 -6.46 -16.67 3.70
CA GLY A 58 -7.64 -17.41 4.10
C GLY A 58 -7.40 -18.62 5.00
N ILE A 59 -6.16 -18.93 5.39
CA ILE A 59 -5.81 -20.07 6.27
C ILE A 59 -6.51 -20.03 7.63
N GLU A 60 -6.83 -18.84 8.14
CA GLU A 60 -7.63 -18.65 9.35
C GLU A 60 -9.05 -19.22 9.23
N ASN A 61 -9.62 -19.25 8.02
CA ASN A 61 -10.94 -19.85 7.77
C ASN A 61 -10.88 -21.38 7.76
N ASP A 62 -9.73 -21.96 7.44
CA ASP A 62 -9.55 -23.41 7.37
C ASP A 62 -9.46 -24.04 8.77
N ALA A 63 -8.94 -23.29 9.75
CA ALA A 63 -8.96 -23.68 11.16
C ALA A 63 -10.34 -23.50 11.82
N LEU A 64 -11.24 -22.72 11.21
CA LEU A 64 -12.59 -22.50 11.70
C LEU A 64 -13.52 -23.59 11.15
N ASN A 65 -13.84 -24.58 11.98
CA ASN A 65 -14.94 -25.52 11.72
C ASN A 65 -16.26 -24.74 11.68
N ARG A 66 -16.68 -24.30 10.49
CA ARG A 66 -18.02 -23.75 10.30
C ARG A 66 -19.00 -24.91 10.35
N PRO A 67 -19.91 -24.98 11.34
CA PRO A 67 -20.97 -25.98 11.30
C PRO A 67 -21.77 -25.75 10.01
N LEU A 68 -22.08 -26.83 9.30
CA LEU A 68 -23.03 -26.78 8.20
C LEU A 68 -24.31 -26.15 8.75
N THR A 69 -24.67 -24.97 8.27
CA THR A 69 -26.00 -24.43 8.48
C THR A 69 -26.98 -25.48 7.97
N PRO A 70 -27.97 -25.93 8.78
CA PRO A 70 -28.99 -26.84 8.29
C PRO A 70 -29.62 -26.23 7.03
N GLU A 71 -29.75 -27.07 6.02
CA GLU A 71 -30.09 -26.79 4.62
C GLU A 71 -31.19 -25.73 4.43
N GLU A 72 -31.04 -24.92 3.38
CA GLU A 72 -32.16 -24.21 2.74
C GLU A 72 -33.16 -25.21 2.12
#